data_AF-A0A7J7LN48-F1
#
_entry.id   AF-A0A7J7LN48-F1
#
_cell.length_a   1.000
_cell.length_b   1.000
_cell.length_c   1.000
_cell.angle_alpha   90.00
_cell.angle_beta   90.00
_cell.angle_gamma   90.00
#
_symmetry.space_group_name_H-M   'P 1'
#
loop_
_entity.id
_entity.type
_entity.pdbx_description
1 polymer ?
#
loop_
_entity_poly.entity_id
_entity_poly.type
_entity_poly.pdbx_seq_one_letter_code
_entity_poly.pdbx_strand_id
1 'polypeptide(L)'
;MVVSDHGMTYNGNHGGSSYEETDSLALFIGMESKLPQDVSATYNVASQVDMAPTVALHFGVPIPRNSIGVLIPETSYFLTDGQSLRALELNSWQLLRLLEAQLPGLLCGMHSSWRSQEGQDFRSNSSGDYRDTVTAYYEFLNTASEWLSRRATDKSSDLLVFGIAAMLVSCVIFLSILFWLCQEERLRQGQSSRIR
;
A
#
# COMPACT_ATOMS: atom_id res chain seq x y z
N MET A 1 -9.61 -6.30 17.80
CA MET A 1 -9.70 -5.63 16.48
C MET A 1 -10.43 -6.57 15.53
N VAL A 2 -11.43 -6.06 14.82
CA VAL A 2 -12.20 -6.76 13.79
C VAL A 2 -12.17 -5.89 12.54
N VAL A 3 -11.82 -6.46 11.39
CA VAL A 3 -11.69 -5.73 10.13
C VAL A 3 -12.38 -6.47 9.00
N SER A 4 -12.98 -5.72 8.08
CA SER A 4 -13.42 -6.22 6.78
C SER A 4 -12.27 -6.16 5.80
N ASP A 5 -12.16 -7.16 4.93
CA ASP A 5 -11.14 -7.24 3.89
C ASP A 5 -11.52 -6.42 2.65
N HIS A 6 -12.80 -6.24 2.36
CA HIS A 6 -13.32 -5.32 1.35
C HIS A 6 -14.74 -4.85 1.68
N GLY A 7 -15.23 -3.85 0.94
CA GLY A 7 -16.63 -3.44 0.92
C GLY A 7 -17.41 -4.15 -0.19
N MET A 8 -18.71 -3.88 -0.29
CA MET A 8 -19.57 -4.46 -1.33
C MET A 8 -20.62 -3.45 -1.77
N THR A 9 -20.96 -3.49 -3.06
CA THR A 9 -22.11 -2.72 -3.57
C THR A 9 -23.43 -3.20 -2.94
N TYR A 10 -24.48 -2.37 -3.01
CA TYR A 10 -25.81 -2.74 -2.50
C TYR A 10 -26.37 -4.05 -3.10
N ASN A 11 -25.99 -4.39 -4.33
CA ASN A 11 -26.39 -5.64 -4.99
C ASN A 11 -25.48 -6.83 -4.65
N GLY A 12 -24.50 -6.63 -3.78
CA GLY A 12 -23.56 -7.64 -3.32
C GLY A 12 -22.39 -7.95 -4.26
N ASN A 13 -22.15 -7.11 -5.26
CA ASN A 13 -20.96 -7.21 -6.10
C ASN A 13 -19.73 -6.58 -5.42
N HIS A 14 -18.55 -7.08 -5.76
CA HIS A 14 -17.26 -6.57 -5.29
C HIS A 14 -16.16 -6.74 -6.36
N GLY A 15 -14.95 -6.24 -6.09
CA GLY A 15 -13.77 -6.37 -6.96
C GLY A 15 -13.54 -5.21 -7.93
N GLY A 16 -14.41 -4.20 -7.91
CA GLY A 16 -14.20 -2.91 -8.54
C GLY A 16 -13.43 -1.93 -7.65
N SER A 17 -13.53 -0.64 -7.99
CA SER A 17 -12.92 0.48 -7.26
C SER A 17 -13.97 1.52 -6.86
N SER A 18 -15.24 1.12 -6.76
CA SER A 18 -16.27 2.03 -6.27
C SER A 18 -16.04 2.36 -4.79
N TYR A 19 -16.63 3.47 -4.34
CA TYR A 19 -16.54 3.88 -2.95
C TYR A 19 -17.09 2.78 -2.04
N GLU A 20 -18.23 2.19 -2.39
CA GLU A 20 -18.90 1.13 -1.62
C GLU A 20 -18.08 -0.16 -1.55
N GLU A 21 -17.26 -0.46 -2.56
CA GLU A 21 -16.39 -1.64 -2.59
C GLU A 21 -15.07 -1.44 -1.83
N THR A 22 -14.64 -0.19 -1.65
CA THR A 22 -13.36 0.16 -0.99
C THR A 22 -13.56 0.66 0.44
N ASP A 23 -14.74 1.15 0.78
CA ASP A 23 -15.16 1.51 2.13
C ASP A 23 -15.45 0.24 2.93
N SER A 24 -14.61 -0.03 3.93
CA SER A 24 -14.62 -1.29 4.67
C SER A 24 -14.55 -1.04 6.17
N LEU A 25 -15.28 -1.84 6.93
CA LEU A 25 -15.39 -1.66 8.38
C LEU A 25 -14.08 -2.02 9.10
N ALA A 26 -13.63 -1.16 10.00
CA ALA A 26 -12.63 -1.49 11.01
C ALA A 26 -13.15 -1.14 12.42
N LEU A 27 -13.13 -2.11 13.32
CA LEU A 27 -13.55 -1.97 14.71
C LEU A 27 -12.39 -2.32 15.66
N PHE A 28 -11.99 -1.34 16.45
CA PHE A 28 -11.00 -1.51 17.52
C PHE A 28 -11.72 -1.69 18.85
N ILE A 29 -11.48 -2.82 19.51
CA ILE A 29 -12.05 -3.14 20.82
C ILE A 29 -10.89 -3.15 21.81
N GLY A 30 -10.94 -2.28 22.80
CA GLY A 30 -9.97 -2.17 23.89
C GLY A 30 -10.67 -1.99 25.25
N MET A 31 -9.99 -2.38 26.33
CA MET A 31 -10.55 -2.36 27.69
C MET A 31 -9.93 -1.22 28.51
N GLU A 32 -10.33 0.05 28.27
CA GLU A 32 -10.15 1.14 29.24
C GLU A 32 -11.00 2.40 28.91
N SER A 33 -11.37 3.13 29.96
CA SER A 33 -12.47 4.11 30.03
C SER A 33 -12.10 5.57 29.69
N LYS A 34 -11.07 5.79 28.86
CA LYS A 34 -10.64 7.13 28.44
C LYS A 34 -10.72 7.26 26.92
N LEU A 35 -11.89 7.01 26.33
CA LEU A 35 -12.16 7.67 25.04
C LEU A 35 -12.45 9.14 25.36
N PRO A 36 -11.67 10.10 24.82
CA PRO A 36 -12.07 11.50 24.87
C PRO A 36 -13.48 11.61 24.29
N GLN A 37 -14.38 12.31 24.97
CA GLN A 37 -15.77 12.49 24.54
C GLN A 37 -15.91 13.29 23.22
N ASP A 38 -14.78 13.67 22.63
CA ASP A 38 -14.59 14.62 21.54
C ASP A 38 -13.67 14.04 20.44
N VAL A 39 -13.69 12.71 20.23
CA VAL A 39 -13.09 12.13 19.01
C VAL A 39 -13.93 12.61 17.84
N SER A 40 -13.55 13.77 17.30
CA SER A 40 -14.17 14.35 16.11
C SER A 40 -14.20 13.30 15.02
N ALA A 41 -15.39 13.02 14.47
CA ALA A 41 -15.62 12.04 13.40
C ALA A 41 -14.85 12.35 12.09
N THR A 42 -13.99 13.36 12.11
CA THR A 42 -13.22 13.91 10.99
C THR A 42 -11.96 13.09 10.69
N TYR A 43 -11.47 12.27 11.63
CA TYR A 43 -10.30 11.39 11.44
C TYR A 43 -10.67 9.90 11.36
N ASN A 44 -11.83 9.57 10.77
CA ASN A 44 -12.31 8.19 10.65
C ASN A 44 -11.84 7.46 9.38
N VAL A 45 -10.89 8.04 8.64
CA VAL A 45 -10.43 7.45 7.37
C VAL A 45 -9.00 6.95 7.55
N ALA A 46 -8.85 5.63 7.56
CA ALA A 46 -7.56 4.94 7.56
C ALA A 46 -7.51 3.98 6.37
N SER A 47 -6.33 3.76 5.81
CA SER A 47 -6.13 2.78 4.76
C SER A 47 -5.88 1.39 5.38
N GLN A 48 -6.31 0.30 4.73
CA GLN A 48 -6.03 -1.05 5.23
C GLN A 48 -4.53 -1.33 5.42
N VAL A 49 -3.66 -0.69 4.63
CA VAL A 49 -2.19 -0.82 4.76
C VAL A 49 -1.65 -0.27 6.08
N ASP A 50 -2.38 0.63 6.74
CA ASP A 50 -2.04 1.28 8.01
C ASP A 50 -2.20 0.33 9.21
N MET A 51 -2.89 -0.79 9.01
CA MET A 51 -3.11 -1.79 10.06
C MET A 51 -1.84 -2.51 10.48
N ALA A 52 -1.02 -2.91 9.52
CA ALA A 52 0.22 -3.64 9.78
C ALA A 52 1.20 -2.89 10.71
N PRO A 53 1.56 -1.61 10.44
CA PRO A 53 2.44 -0.85 11.33
C PRO A 53 1.76 -0.50 12.64
N THR A 54 0.45 -0.20 12.63
CA THR A 54 -0.31 0.12 13.85
C THR A 54 -0.28 -1.03 14.85
N VAL A 55 -0.62 -2.25 14.41
CA VAL A 55 -0.59 -3.45 15.26
C VAL A 55 0.85 -3.73 15.71
N ALA A 56 1.83 -3.64 14.81
CA ALA A 56 3.22 -3.91 15.16
C ALA A 56 3.74 -2.99 16.28
N LEU A 57 3.48 -1.69 16.15
CA LEU A 57 3.89 -0.68 17.12
C LEU A 57 3.14 -0.83 18.45
N HIS A 58 1.85 -1.16 18.42
CA HIS A 58 1.06 -1.38 19.63
C HIS A 58 1.55 -2.57 20.46
N PHE A 59 1.99 -3.65 19.79
CA PHE A 59 2.54 -4.83 20.46
C PHE A 59 4.06 -4.78 20.68
N GLY A 60 4.73 -3.70 20.29
CA GLY A 60 6.19 -3.55 20.42
C GLY A 60 6.99 -4.56 19.58
N VAL A 61 6.42 -5.03 18.47
CA VAL A 61 7.09 -5.94 17.52
C VAL A 61 7.59 -5.17 16.29
N PRO A 62 8.57 -5.69 15.54
CA PRO A 62 9.06 -5.02 14.34
C PRO A 62 7.97 -4.83 13.28
N ILE A 63 7.91 -3.63 12.68
CA ILE A 63 7.01 -3.35 11.56
C ILE A 63 7.38 -4.26 10.37
N PRO A 64 6.40 -4.89 9.68
CA PRO A 64 6.69 -5.73 8.52
C PRO A 64 7.50 -4.98 7.45
N ARG A 65 8.53 -5.63 6.90
CA ARG A 65 9.56 -4.99 6.05
C ARG A 65 9.04 -4.26 4.82
N ASN A 66 7.91 -4.71 4.26
CA ASN A 66 7.29 -4.13 3.07
C ASN A 66 6.06 -3.27 3.41
N SER A 67 5.83 -2.99 4.69
CA SER A 67 4.74 -2.14 5.11
C SER A 67 5.02 -0.69 4.72
N ILE A 68 4.07 -0.11 3.99
CA ILE A 68 4.06 1.30 3.61
C ILE A 68 3.08 2.13 4.45
N GLY A 69 2.38 1.49 5.39
CA GLY A 69 1.30 2.13 6.14
C GLY A 69 1.79 3.13 7.18
N VAL A 70 0.84 3.92 7.68
CA VAL A 70 1.01 4.95 8.70
C VAL A 70 0.36 4.50 10.01
N LEU A 71 0.96 4.87 11.15
CA LEU A 71 0.36 4.64 12.48
C LEU A 71 -0.97 5.38 12.61
N ILE A 72 -2.07 4.66 12.85
CA ILE A 72 -3.41 5.24 13.00
C ILE A 72 -3.47 6.10 14.29
N PRO A 73 -3.64 7.44 14.20
CA PRO A 73 -3.62 8.33 15.36
C PRO A 73 -4.64 7.94 16.44
N GLU A 74 -5.82 7.49 16.04
CA GLU A 74 -6.95 7.14 16.91
C GLU A 74 -6.68 5.90 17.74
N THR A 75 -5.60 5.16 17.47
CA THR A 75 -5.18 3.99 18.27
C THR A 75 -4.04 4.32 19.24
N SER A 76 -3.47 5.53 19.15
CA SER A 76 -2.32 5.97 19.93
C SER A 76 -2.68 6.46 21.34
N TYR A 77 -3.96 6.55 21.72
CA TYR A 77 -4.41 7.05 23.03
C TYR A 77 -3.94 6.21 24.22
N PHE A 78 -3.50 4.97 23.99
CA PHE A 78 -2.89 4.12 25.03
C PHE A 78 -1.40 4.43 25.25
N LEU A 79 -0.78 5.23 24.38
CA LEU A 79 0.62 5.58 24.44
C LEU A 79 0.79 6.90 25.20
N THR A 80 1.81 6.95 26.06
CA THR A 80 2.33 8.23 26.57
C THR A 80 2.93 9.06 25.42
N ASP A 81 3.04 10.38 25.58
CA ASP A 81 3.62 11.27 24.56
C ASP A 81 5.00 10.76 24.06
N GLY A 82 5.86 10.30 24.98
CA GLY A 82 7.15 9.73 24.61
C GLY A 82 7.06 8.41 23.82
N GLN A 83 6.11 7.54 24.18
CA GLN A 83 5.86 6.31 23.41
C GLN A 83 5.25 6.61 22.03
N SER A 84 4.38 7.61 21.93
CA SER A 84 3.80 8.08 20.68
C SER A 84 4.89 8.61 19.73
N LEU A 85 5.75 9.52 20.21
CA LEU A 85 6.89 10.01 19.42
C LEU A 85 7.81 8.88 18.97
N ARG A 86 8.11 7.93 19.86
CA ARG A 86 8.94 6.77 19.50
C ARG A 86 8.28 5.89 18.44
N ALA A 87 6.96 5.70 18.51
CA ALA A 87 6.23 4.92 17.52
C ALA A 87 6.24 5.61 16.14
N LEU A 88 6.04 6.93 16.11
CA LEU A 88 6.12 7.75 14.89
C LEU A 88 7.53 7.76 14.28
N GLU A 89 8.56 7.84 15.13
CA GLU A 89 9.97 7.73 14.72
C GLU A 89 10.23 6.37 14.06
N LEU A 90 9.82 5.27 14.68
CA LEU A 90 9.99 3.92 14.15
C LEU A 90 9.22 3.71 12.83
N ASN A 91 8.00 4.25 12.72
CA ASN A 91 7.24 4.20 11.47
C ASN A 91 7.93 5.00 10.36
N SER A 92 8.51 6.15 10.70
CA SER A 92 9.21 7.03 9.76
C SER A 92 10.47 6.37 9.22
N TRP A 93 11.26 5.71 10.08
CA TRP A 93 12.41 4.91 9.66
C TRP A 93 12.02 3.78 8.70
N GLN A 94 10.88 3.13 8.92
CA GLN A 94 10.38 2.09 8.02
C GLN A 94 10.07 2.65 6.62
N LEU A 95 9.36 3.78 6.51
CA LEU A 95 9.05 4.37 5.21
C LEU A 95 10.30 4.97 4.53
N LEU A 96 11.19 5.59 5.30
CA LEU A 96 12.45 6.10 4.79
C LEU A 96 13.30 4.99 4.15
N ARG A 97 13.44 3.84 4.83
CA ARG A 97 14.11 2.65 4.28
C ARG A 97 13.52 2.23 2.93
N LEU A 98 12.19 2.28 2.79
CA LEU A 98 11.53 1.88 1.54
C LEU A 98 11.75 2.91 0.43
N LEU A 99 11.70 4.21 0.75
CA LEU A 99 12.02 5.28 -0.18
C LEU A 99 13.47 5.16 -0.68
N GLU A 100 14.41 4.90 0.21
CA GLU A 100 15.83 4.70 -0.12
C GLU A 100 16.03 3.52 -1.08
N ALA A 101 15.31 2.41 -0.87
CA ALA A 101 15.39 1.25 -1.74
C ALA A 101 14.85 1.53 -3.15
N GLN A 102 13.93 2.48 -3.31
CA GLN A 102 13.33 2.86 -4.60
C GLN A 102 14.10 3.99 -5.31
N LEU A 103 14.88 4.79 -4.58
CA LEU A 103 15.61 5.95 -5.09
C LEU A 103 17.09 5.90 -4.63
N PRO A 104 17.96 5.11 -5.30
CA PRO A 104 19.36 4.94 -4.91
C PRO A 104 20.27 6.19 -5.03
N GLY A 105 19.71 7.41 -5.04
CA GLY A 105 20.43 8.69 -5.06
C GLY A 105 19.94 9.75 -4.06
N LEU A 106 18.84 9.51 -3.33
CA LEU A 106 18.24 10.51 -2.42
C LEU A 106 19.11 10.77 -1.17
N LEU A 107 19.99 9.83 -0.84
CA LEU A 107 20.71 9.78 0.44
C LEU A 107 21.92 10.70 0.55
N CYS A 108 22.50 11.19 -0.55
CA CYS A 108 23.76 11.95 -0.47
C CYS A 108 23.60 13.29 0.29
N GLY A 109 22.37 13.80 0.45
CA GLY A 109 22.08 15.05 1.17
C GLY A 109 21.40 14.89 2.53
N MET A 110 20.53 13.88 2.72
CA MET A 110 19.68 13.80 3.92
C MET A 110 20.33 13.04 5.09
N HIS A 111 21.06 11.96 4.85
CA HIS A 111 21.59 11.10 5.92
C HIS A 111 22.61 11.81 6.84
N SER A 112 23.34 12.82 6.35
CA SER A 112 24.24 13.64 7.16
C SER A 112 23.50 14.66 8.04
N SER A 113 22.37 15.19 7.58
CA SER A 113 21.59 16.20 8.30
C SER A 113 20.86 15.62 9.51
N TRP A 114 20.22 14.46 9.34
CA TRP A 114 19.43 13.82 10.42
C TRP A 114 20.30 13.31 11.57
N ARG A 115 21.47 12.72 11.28
CA ARG A 115 22.41 12.24 12.32
C ARG A 115 23.06 13.38 13.10
N SER A 116 23.14 14.58 12.52
CA SER A 116 23.66 15.78 13.21
C SER A 116 22.66 16.34 14.23
N GLN A 117 21.38 15.98 14.14
CA GLN A 117 20.30 16.55 14.95
C GLN A 117 19.94 15.68 16.16
N GLU A 118 20.40 14.43 16.19
CA GLU A 118 20.27 13.45 17.27
C GLU A 118 20.96 13.86 18.60
N GLY A 119 21.65 15.02 18.62
CA GLY A 119 22.42 15.51 19.76
C GLY A 119 21.94 16.82 20.40
N GLN A 120 20.76 17.35 20.04
CA GLN A 120 20.25 18.58 20.67
C GLN A 120 19.10 18.26 21.63
N ASP A 121 19.39 18.34 22.93
CA ASP A 121 18.40 18.29 24.02
C ASP A 121 17.34 19.38 23.81
N PHE A 122 16.14 18.96 23.40
CA PHE A 122 15.00 19.84 23.23
C PHE A 122 14.46 20.24 24.61
N ARG A 123 14.75 21.47 25.03
CA ARG A 123 14.24 22.05 26.28
C ARG A 123 12.85 22.61 26.03
N SER A 124 11.82 21.83 26.36
CA SER A 124 10.44 22.03 25.91
C SER A 124 9.70 23.22 26.54
N ASN A 125 8.87 23.87 25.72
CA ASN A 125 7.64 24.54 26.16
C ASN A 125 6.45 23.64 25.75
N SER A 126 5.87 22.95 26.74
CA SER A 126 5.62 21.50 26.67
C SER A 126 4.48 20.98 25.77
N SER A 127 3.48 21.77 25.38
CA SER A 127 2.28 21.24 24.68
C SER A 127 2.16 21.62 23.21
N GLY A 128 2.60 22.81 22.83
CA GLY A 128 2.65 23.23 21.42
C GLY A 128 3.72 22.44 20.65
N ASP A 129 4.90 22.33 21.24
CA ASP A 129 6.07 21.65 20.67
C ASP A 129 5.82 20.17 20.34
N TYR A 130 5.12 19.44 21.23
CA TYR A 130 4.72 18.05 20.98
C TYR A 130 3.75 17.94 19.79
N ARG A 131 2.71 18.78 19.77
CA ARG A 131 1.70 18.75 18.69
C ARG A 131 2.31 19.08 17.34
N ASP A 132 3.20 20.07 17.29
CA ASP A 132 3.91 20.47 16.08
C ASP A 132 4.83 19.34 15.59
N THR A 133 5.56 18.69 16.52
CA THR A 133 6.41 17.53 16.21
C THR A 133 5.60 16.35 15.67
N VAL A 134 4.49 16.00 16.32
CA VAL A 134 3.58 14.94 15.86
C VAL A 134 3.01 15.27 14.47
N THR A 135 2.64 16.53 14.24
CA THR A 135 2.14 16.99 12.94
C THR A 135 3.19 16.80 11.84
N ALA A 136 4.44 17.18 12.09
CA ALA A 136 5.53 17.00 11.13
C ALA A 136 5.79 15.52 10.80
N TYR A 137 5.72 14.63 11.79
CA TYR A 137 5.82 13.19 11.55
C TYR A 137 4.70 12.68 10.65
N TYR A 138 3.45 13.05 10.93
CA TYR A 138 2.32 12.64 10.10
C TYR A 138 2.37 13.21 8.69
N GLU A 139 2.84 14.45 8.52
CA GLU A 139 3.06 15.04 7.20
C GLU A 139 4.06 14.22 6.37
N PHE A 140 5.20 13.87 6.97
CA PHE A 140 6.20 13.00 6.33
C PHE A 140 5.62 11.62 6.00
N LEU A 141 5.00 10.96 6.99
CA LEU A 141 4.50 9.59 6.87
C LEU A 141 3.44 9.48 5.77
N ASN A 142 2.46 10.39 5.75
CA ASN A 142 1.41 10.40 4.75
C ASN A 142 1.98 10.65 3.34
N THR A 143 2.89 11.61 3.21
CA THR A 143 3.54 11.92 1.92
C THR A 143 4.36 10.73 1.40
N ALA A 144 5.14 10.10 2.28
CA ALA A 144 5.97 8.95 1.94
C ALA A 144 5.13 7.72 1.57
N SER A 145 4.11 7.41 2.36
CA SER A 145 3.18 6.29 2.12
C SER A 145 2.44 6.46 0.79
N GLU A 146 1.91 7.65 0.54
CA GLU A 146 1.20 7.96 -0.71
C GLU A 146 2.13 7.79 -1.93
N TRP A 147 3.36 8.34 -1.85
CA TRP A 147 4.33 8.19 -2.92
C TRP A 147 4.69 6.72 -3.18
N LEU A 148 4.96 5.95 -2.12
CA LEU A 148 5.29 4.52 -2.21
C LEU A 148 4.12 3.72 -2.80
N SER A 149 2.88 4.03 -2.41
CA SER A 149 1.67 3.39 -2.92
C SER A 149 1.47 3.64 -4.42
N ARG A 150 1.62 4.90 -4.86
CA ARG A 150 1.58 5.26 -6.29
C ARG A 150 2.68 4.54 -7.07
N ARG A 151 3.89 4.45 -6.52
CA ARG A 151 5.01 3.78 -7.19
C ARG A 151 4.83 2.27 -7.28
N ALA A 152 4.23 1.64 -6.27
CA ALA A 152 3.95 0.20 -6.27
C ALA A 152 2.86 -0.19 -7.28
N THR A 153 1.95 0.73 -7.61
CA THR A 153 0.86 0.52 -8.57
C THR A 153 1.24 0.90 -10.01
N ASP A 154 2.32 1.66 -10.19
CA ASP A 154 2.85 2.07 -11.48
C ASP A 154 3.54 0.90 -12.20
N LYS A 155 2.81 0.23 -13.10
CA LYS A 155 3.35 -0.81 -13.98
C LYS A 155 3.96 -0.16 -15.21
N SER A 156 5.15 -0.60 -15.62
CA SER A 156 5.77 -0.11 -16.86
C SER A 156 4.86 -0.38 -18.06
N SER A 157 4.38 0.69 -18.68
CA SER A 157 3.55 0.66 -19.89
C SER A 157 4.18 -0.22 -20.98
N ASP A 158 5.50 -0.19 -21.09
CA ASP A 158 6.27 -0.92 -22.11
C ASP A 158 6.13 -2.44 -21.97
N LEU A 159 6.18 -2.98 -20.74
CA LEU A 159 5.99 -4.42 -20.51
C LEU A 159 4.55 -4.86 -20.84
N LEU A 160 3.57 -3.99 -20.56
CA LEU A 160 2.17 -4.27 -20.86
C LEU A 160 1.93 -4.30 -22.38
N VAL A 161 2.49 -3.32 -23.11
CA VAL A 161 2.43 -3.28 -24.58
C VAL A 161 3.11 -4.50 -25.19
N PHE A 162 4.30 -4.87 -24.70
CA PHE A 162 5.00 -6.06 -25.17
C PHE A 162 4.19 -7.33 -24.92
N GLY A 163 3.58 -7.46 -23.73
CA GLY A 163 2.70 -8.59 -23.39
C GLY A 163 1.51 -8.71 -24.33
N ILE A 164 0.83 -7.60 -24.65
CA ILE A 164 -0.29 -7.58 -25.60
C ILE A 164 0.19 -7.97 -27.00
N ALA A 165 1.31 -7.41 -27.48
CA ALA A 165 1.87 -7.73 -28.79
C ALA A 165 2.22 -9.22 -28.90
N ALA A 166 2.85 -9.80 -27.88
CA ALA A 166 3.19 -11.22 -27.83
C ALA A 166 1.93 -12.10 -27.87
N MET A 167 0.87 -11.73 -27.15
CA MET A 167 -0.41 -12.44 -27.22
C MET A 167 -1.01 -12.41 -28.62
N LEU A 168 -1.04 -11.24 -29.28
CA LEU A 168 -1.57 -11.12 -30.65
C LEU A 168 -0.78 -11.96 -31.66
N VAL A 169 0.56 -11.92 -31.59
CA VAL A 169 1.42 -12.74 -32.44
C VAL A 169 1.14 -14.24 -32.22
N SER A 170 1.00 -14.67 -30.96
CA SER A 170 0.68 -16.06 -30.65
C SER A 170 -0.67 -16.50 -31.22
N CYS A 171 -1.70 -15.64 -31.15
CA CYS A 171 -3.01 -15.89 -31.74
C CYS A 171 -2.93 -16.04 -33.26
N VAL A 172 -2.18 -15.17 -33.95
CA VAL A 172 -2.01 -15.23 -35.40
C VAL A 172 -1.30 -16.52 -35.81
N ILE A 173 -0.24 -16.91 -35.10
CA ILE A 173 0.50 -18.16 -35.38
C ILE A 173 -0.43 -19.36 -35.18
N PHE A 174 -1.16 -19.41 -34.06
CA PHE A 174 -2.09 -20.49 -33.75
C PHE A 174 -3.19 -20.62 -34.80
N LEU A 175 -3.83 -19.52 -35.19
CA LEU A 175 -4.85 -19.51 -36.24
C LEU A 175 -4.29 -19.92 -37.60
N SER A 176 -3.05 -19.53 -37.92
CA SER A 176 -2.38 -19.92 -39.17
C SER A 176 -2.11 -21.42 -39.21
N ILE A 177 -1.68 -22.03 -38.09
CA ILE A 177 -1.47 -23.48 -37.97
C ILE A 177 -2.80 -24.22 -38.11
N LEU A 178 -3.85 -23.77 -37.42
CA LEU A 178 -5.19 -24.36 -37.52
C LEU A 178 -5.73 -24.29 -38.96
N PHE A 179 -5.54 -23.16 -39.63
CA PHE A 179 -5.94 -22.98 -41.02
C PHE A 179 -5.19 -23.94 -41.95
N TRP A 180 -3.87 -24.07 -41.76
CA TRP A 180 -3.04 -24.97 -42.53
C TRP A 180 -3.45 -26.43 -42.35
N LEU A 181 -3.65 -26.88 -41.10
CA LEU A 181 -4.15 -28.23 -40.80
C LEU A 181 -5.54 -28.48 -41.42
N CYS A 182 -6.43 -27.49 -41.38
CA CYS A 182 -7.76 -27.59 -41.97
C CYS A 182 -7.72 -27.70 -43.51
N GLN A 183 -6.74 -27.05 -44.16
CA GLN A 183 -6.51 -27.23 -45.60
C GLN A 183 -5.95 -28.63 -45.91
N GLU A 184 -4.99 -29.12 -45.12
CA GLU A 184 -4.39 -30.44 -45.34
C GLU A 184 -5.43 -31.56 -45.26
N GLU A 185 -6.30 -31.53 -44.24
CA GLU A 185 -7.39 -32.50 -44.11
C GLU A 185 -8.39 -32.45 -45.29
N ARG A 186 -8.71 -31.23 -45.77
CA ARG A 186 -9.56 -31.08 -46.97
C ARG A 186 -8.91 -31.66 -48.23
N LEU A 187 -7.61 -31.46 -48.41
CA LEU A 187 -6.87 -32.03 -49.55
C LEU A 187 -6.81 -33.56 -49.47
N ARG A 188 -6.58 -34.13 -48.28
CA ARG A 188 -6.59 -35.58 -48.04
C ARG A 188 -7.96 -36.21 -48.36
N GLN A 189 -9.05 -35.60 -47.91
CA GLN A 189 -10.40 -36.09 -48.21
C GLN A 189 -10.75 -35.97 -49.71
N GLY A 190 -10.33 -34.89 -50.37
CA GLY A 190 -10.54 -34.69 -51.81
C GLY A 190 -9.76 -35.65 -52.71
N GLN A 191 -8.59 -36.13 -52.28
CA GLN A 191 -7.85 -37.16 -53.00
C GLN A 191 -8.45 -38.56 -52.80
N SER A 192 -8.97 -38.87 -51.60
CA SER A 192 -9.61 -40.15 -51.30
C SER A 192 -10.93 -40.37 -52.07
N SER A 193 -11.68 -39.29 -52.33
CA SER A 193 -12.95 -39.35 -53.09
C SER A 193 -12.77 -39.42 -54.62
N ARG A 194 -11.59 -39.13 -55.16
CA ARG A 194 -11.27 -39.27 -56.59
C ARG A 194 -10.78 -40.67 -57.00
N ILE A 195 -10.45 -41.53 -56.04
CA ILE A 195 -9.88 -42.87 -56.27
C ILE A 195 -10.96 -43.98 -56.17
N ARG A 196 -12.20 -43.63 -55.80
CA ARG A 196 -13.39 -44.49 -55.94
C ARG A 196 -14.19 -44.07 -57.17
#